data_AF-A0A5B7FDX7-F1
#
_entry.id   AF-A0A5B7FDX7-F1
#
_cell.length_a   1.000
_cell.length_b   1.000
_cell.length_c   1.000
_cell.angle_alpha   90.00
_cell.angle_beta   90.00
_cell.angle_gamma   90.00
#
_symmetry.space_group_name_H-M   'P 1'
#
loop_
_entity.id
_entity.type
_entity.pdbx_description
1 polymer ?
#
loop_
_entity_poly.entity_id
_entity_poly.type
_entity_poly.pdbx_seq_one_letter_code
_entity_poly.pdbx_strand_id
1 'polypeptide(L)'
;MERKLSVESRHEFDTNLKNLLNPLANLFSKKNVKLNEVFYKLLNQSRINFDEMFSRTYGILYQQNAYVFTTLYDKLEDYFRNGEQDLQVTMDNFFKLLYQRMFTVFNVQYTFNARYLRCVTHHMEQLKPFGEVPKKLTTQIKRSFVALRTFAQGLAIGRDVVKNVLKANAMVKVGERLENPFNIDNVVQPVFKGCGPPRLGRKRREAVRGELTPEFLDFRSNDRQDKKRDRDTDIVSVSRHVHEIKTKIRNSRDFWSELPTKMCRDADEEGVPRCWTGTKLGKYEASTGLNISEPPHHSSEMDEQIMRIKVITNKLLDAYLGKDVSWIDEGKDVASHTLKP
;
A
#
# COMPACT_ATOMS: atom_id res chain seq x y z
N MET A 1 30.02 16.56 31.29
CA MET A 1 29.76 17.55 30.21
C MET A 1 29.69 16.85 28.86
N GLU A 2 30.71 16.08 28.48
CA GLU A 2 30.76 15.28 27.24
C GLU A 2 29.54 14.40 26.98
N ARG A 3 29.14 13.55 27.94
CA ARG A 3 27.92 12.71 27.81
C ARG A 3 26.66 13.52 27.50
N LYS A 4 26.54 14.72 28.06
CA LYS A 4 25.39 15.61 27.83
C LYS A 4 25.42 16.18 26.41
N LEU A 5 26.58 16.62 25.94
CA LEU A 5 26.77 17.12 24.57
C LEU A 5 26.59 16.02 23.52
N SER A 6 27.04 14.80 23.80
CA SER A 6 26.83 13.63 22.94
C SER A 6 25.34 13.29 22.78
N VAL A 7 24.59 13.27 23.89
CA VAL A 7 23.14 13.04 23.86
C VAL A 7 22.41 14.15 23.09
N GLU A 8 22.80 15.41 23.30
CA GLU A 8 22.20 16.55 22.61
C GLU A 8 22.48 16.51 21.10
N SER A 9 23.73 16.30 20.69
CA SER A 9 24.12 16.17 19.29
C SER A 9 23.38 15.04 18.60
N ARG A 10 23.21 13.89 19.28
CA ARG A 10 22.43 12.78 18.73
C ARG A 10 20.95 13.13 18.60
N HIS A 11 20.38 13.81 19.60
CA HIS A 11 18.99 14.26 19.57
C HIS A 11 18.72 15.22 18.41
N GLU A 12 19.63 16.16 18.18
CA GLU A 12 19.59 17.11 17.07
C GLU A 12 19.69 16.39 15.72
N PHE A 13 20.66 15.48 15.57
CA PHE A 13 20.80 14.64 14.38
C PHE A 13 19.51 13.89 14.05
N ASP A 14 18.91 13.21 15.04
CA ASP A 14 17.68 12.44 14.84
C ASP A 14 16.48 13.33 14.49
N THR A 15 16.43 14.53 15.05
CA THR A 15 15.37 15.51 14.78
C THR A 15 15.49 16.02 13.35
N ASN A 16 16.70 16.37 12.92
CA ASN A 16 16.96 16.80 11.53
C ASN A 16 16.70 15.67 10.54
N LEU A 17 17.10 14.44 10.88
CA LEU A 17 16.82 13.26 10.06
C LEU A 17 15.31 13.01 9.91
N LYS A 18 14.54 13.14 11.00
CA LYS A 18 13.06 13.10 10.96
C LYS A 18 12.47 14.19 10.09
N ASN A 19 12.97 15.42 10.21
CA ASN A 19 12.50 16.56 9.43
C ASN A 19 12.73 16.37 7.92
N LEU A 20 13.80 15.67 7.52
CA LEU A 20 14.10 15.35 6.13
C LEU A 20 13.31 14.13 5.59
N LEU A 21 13.14 13.08 6.38
CA LEU A 21 12.47 11.85 5.95
C LEU A 21 10.94 11.90 6.00
N ASN A 22 10.35 12.61 6.98
CA ASN A 22 8.89 12.71 7.11
C ASN A 22 8.20 13.32 5.86
N PRO A 23 8.71 14.39 5.25
CA PRO A 23 8.16 14.92 4.00
C PRO A 23 8.16 13.89 2.87
N LEU A 24 9.20 13.07 2.76
CA LEU A 24 9.30 12.00 1.77
C LEU A 24 8.27 10.90 2.02
N ALA A 25 8.15 10.41 3.25
CA ALA A 25 7.11 9.43 3.60
C ALA A 25 5.70 9.98 3.35
N ASN A 26 5.47 11.25 3.70
CA ASN A 26 4.18 11.92 3.47
C ASN A 26 3.87 12.11 1.99
N LEU A 27 4.87 12.39 1.15
CA LEU A 27 4.72 12.44 -0.31
C LEU A 27 4.19 11.10 -0.84
N PHE A 28 4.86 9.98 -0.52
CA PHE A 28 4.44 8.64 -0.94
C PHE A 28 3.03 8.31 -0.42
N SER A 29 2.75 8.61 0.85
CA SER A 29 1.44 8.36 1.44
C SER A 29 0.32 9.15 0.77
N LYS A 30 0.49 10.46 0.59
CA LYS A 30 -0.52 11.34 -0.05
C LYS A 30 -0.76 10.93 -1.49
N LYS A 31 0.30 10.62 -2.23
CA LYS A 31 0.19 10.18 -3.62
C LYS A 31 -0.47 8.80 -3.75
N ASN A 32 -0.19 7.86 -2.85
CA ASN A 32 -0.86 6.56 -2.81
C ASN A 32 -2.37 6.70 -2.54
N VAL A 33 -2.75 7.46 -1.49
CA VAL A 33 -4.16 7.69 -1.15
C VAL A 33 -4.90 8.34 -2.32
N LYS A 34 -4.31 9.38 -2.93
CA LYS A 34 -4.95 10.07 -4.04
C LYS A 34 -5.11 9.19 -5.28
N LEU A 35 -4.11 8.35 -5.58
CA LEU A 35 -4.18 7.41 -6.69
C LEU A 35 -5.35 6.41 -6.51
N ASN A 36 -5.48 5.85 -5.32
CA ASN A 36 -6.57 4.92 -5.00
C ASN A 36 -7.94 5.60 -5.08
N GLU A 37 -8.07 6.81 -4.53
CA GLU A 37 -9.30 7.61 -4.60
C GLU A 37 -9.74 7.86 -6.05
N VAL A 38 -8.80 8.29 -6.92
CA VAL A 38 -9.09 8.53 -8.34
C VAL A 38 -9.51 7.24 -9.04
N PHE A 39 -8.87 6.11 -8.71
CA PHE A 39 -9.22 4.82 -9.29
C PHE A 39 -10.63 4.37 -8.91
N TYR A 40 -11.00 4.40 -7.61
CA TYR A 40 -12.35 4.02 -7.18
C TYR A 40 -13.42 4.94 -7.78
N LYS A 41 -13.13 6.25 -7.87
CA LYS A 41 -14.03 7.20 -8.54
C LYS A 41 -14.24 6.80 -10.01
N LEU A 42 -13.15 6.48 -10.73
CA LEU A 42 -13.23 6.06 -12.13
C LEU A 42 -14.03 4.77 -12.30
N LEU A 43 -13.80 3.78 -11.43
CA LEU A 43 -14.48 2.49 -11.50
C LEU A 43 -15.99 2.63 -11.20
N ASN A 44 -16.35 3.42 -10.19
CA ASN A 44 -17.75 3.71 -9.87
C ASN A 44 -18.42 4.53 -10.97
N GLN A 45 -17.73 5.50 -11.55
CA GLN A 45 -18.27 6.27 -12.68
C GLN A 45 -18.47 5.38 -13.92
N SER A 46 -17.55 4.44 -14.16
CA SER A 46 -17.71 3.42 -15.21
C SER A 46 -18.95 2.56 -14.95
N ARG A 47 -19.15 2.10 -13.72
CA ARG A 47 -20.33 1.32 -13.31
C ARG A 47 -21.64 2.06 -13.61
N ILE A 48 -21.75 3.32 -13.18
CA ILE A 48 -22.95 4.14 -13.40
C ILE A 48 -23.17 4.39 -14.90
N ASN A 49 -22.12 4.77 -15.64
CA ASN A 49 -22.23 5.03 -17.06
C ASN A 49 -22.65 3.77 -17.85
N PHE A 50 -22.10 2.62 -17.45
CA PHE A 50 -22.43 1.34 -18.06
C PHE A 50 -23.90 0.98 -17.81
N ASP A 51 -24.33 1.09 -16.55
CA ASP A 51 -25.71 0.81 -16.14
C ASP A 51 -26.73 1.70 -16.86
N GLU A 52 -26.45 3.00 -16.95
CA GLU A 52 -27.30 3.96 -17.66
C GLU A 52 -27.37 3.66 -19.16
N MET A 53 -26.22 3.40 -19.79
CA MET A 53 -26.15 3.11 -21.23
C MET A 53 -26.89 1.81 -21.57
N PHE A 54 -26.70 0.75 -20.78
CA PHE A 54 -27.33 -0.54 -21.02
C PHE A 54 -28.82 -0.53 -20.68
N SER A 55 -29.23 0.18 -19.62
CA SER A 55 -30.64 0.39 -19.31
C SER A 55 -31.37 1.11 -20.44
N ARG A 56 -30.75 2.13 -21.05
CA ARG A 56 -31.33 2.85 -22.20
C ARG A 56 -31.41 2.00 -23.47
N THR A 57 -30.45 1.10 -23.68
CA THR A 57 -30.35 0.31 -24.93
C THR A 57 -31.17 -0.97 -24.88
N TYR A 58 -31.15 -1.68 -23.75
CA TYR A 58 -31.75 -3.01 -23.60
C TYR A 58 -32.97 -3.04 -22.66
N GLY A 59 -33.25 -1.93 -21.96
CA GLY A 59 -34.43 -1.78 -21.12
C GLY A 59 -34.56 -2.87 -20.06
N ILE A 60 -35.75 -3.46 -19.98
CA ILE A 60 -36.11 -4.46 -18.96
C ILE A 60 -35.23 -5.72 -19.02
N LEU A 61 -34.75 -6.10 -20.21
CA LEU A 61 -33.90 -7.30 -20.39
C LEU A 61 -32.59 -7.16 -19.63
N TYR A 62 -32.02 -5.95 -19.63
CA TYR A 62 -30.84 -5.62 -18.84
C TYR A 62 -31.19 -5.54 -17.36
N GLN A 63 -32.23 -4.80 -16.98
CA GLN A 63 -32.58 -4.59 -15.56
C GLN A 63 -32.79 -5.89 -14.79
N GLN A 64 -33.42 -6.90 -15.42
CA GLN A 64 -33.61 -8.23 -14.82
C GLN A 64 -32.29 -9.01 -14.61
N ASN A 65 -31.24 -8.69 -15.35
CA ASN A 65 -29.94 -9.36 -15.32
C ASN A 65 -28.79 -8.43 -14.88
N ALA A 66 -29.10 -7.21 -14.40
CA ALA A 66 -28.11 -6.19 -14.07
C ALA A 66 -27.12 -6.67 -12.99
N TYR A 67 -27.57 -7.58 -12.11
CA TYR A 67 -26.75 -8.17 -11.06
C TYR A 67 -25.48 -8.86 -11.59
N VAL A 68 -25.49 -9.36 -12.83
CA VAL A 68 -24.32 -9.98 -13.46
C VAL A 68 -23.18 -8.96 -13.60
N PHE A 69 -23.52 -7.73 -13.99
CA PHE A 69 -22.57 -6.65 -14.16
C PHE A 69 -22.19 -6.01 -12.83
N THR A 70 -23.13 -5.81 -11.91
CA THR A 70 -22.79 -5.28 -10.58
C THR A 70 -21.81 -6.19 -9.85
N THR A 71 -22.03 -7.51 -9.91
CA THR A 71 -21.13 -8.50 -9.31
C THR A 71 -19.73 -8.45 -9.95
N LEU A 72 -19.63 -8.21 -11.26
CA LEU A 72 -18.34 -8.02 -11.91
C LEU A 72 -17.61 -6.79 -11.35
N TYR A 73 -18.29 -5.64 -11.27
CA TYR A 73 -17.71 -4.42 -10.71
C TYR A 73 -17.28 -4.60 -9.25
N ASP A 74 -18.09 -5.27 -8.43
CA ASP A 74 -17.75 -5.56 -7.03
C ASP A 74 -16.48 -6.43 -6.94
N LYS A 75 -16.36 -7.46 -7.79
CA LYS A 75 -15.14 -8.30 -7.85
C LYS A 75 -13.91 -7.53 -8.35
N LEU A 76 -14.08 -6.60 -9.28
CA LEU A 76 -12.98 -5.73 -9.76
C LEU A 76 -12.51 -4.78 -8.66
N GLU A 77 -13.44 -4.24 -7.86
CA GLU A 77 -13.12 -3.45 -6.67
C GLU A 77 -12.36 -4.28 -5.62
N ASP A 78 -12.86 -5.48 -5.32
CA ASP A 78 -12.24 -6.39 -4.35
C ASP A 78 -10.85 -6.83 -4.79
N TYR A 79 -10.64 -7.08 -6.09
CA TYR A 79 -9.32 -7.35 -6.63
C TYR A 79 -8.36 -6.18 -6.37
N PHE A 80 -8.80 -4.95 -6.62
CA PHE A 80 -7.93 -3.79 -6.40
C PHE A 80 -7.64 -3.54 -4.92
N ARG A 81 -8.60 -3.82 -4.02
CA ARG A 81 -8.42 -3.72 -2.56
C ARG A 81 -7.53 -4.83 -2.01
N ASN A 82 -7.93 -6.08 -2.22
CA ASN A 82 -7.39 -7.24 -1.52
C ASN A 82 -6.45 -8.07 -2.39
N GLY A 83 -6.68 -8.15 -3.71
CA GLY A 83 -5.82 -8.88 -4.66
C GLY A 83 -5.85 -10.39 -4.53
N GLU A 84 -6.83 -10.94 -3.82
CA GLU A 84 -6.92 -12.37 -3.47
C GLU A 84 -7.48 -13.24 -4.62
N GLN A 85 -8.26 -12.66 -5.55
CA GLN A 85 -8.91 -13.39 -6.64
C GLN A 85 -8.15 -13.24 -7.97
N ASP A 86 -8.04 -14.33 -8.74
CA ASP A 86 -7.52 -14.27 -10.11
C ASP A 86 -8.54 -13.56 -11.03
N LEU A 87 -8.10 -12.45 -11.64
CA LEU A 87 -8.91 -11.69 -12.60
C LEU A 87 -9.26 -12.51 -13.84
N GLN A 88 -8.38 -13.41 -14.28
CA GLN A 88 -8.64 -14.30 -15.42
C GLN A 88 -9.86 -15.17 -15.12
N VAL A 89 -9.83 -15.87 -13.99
CA VAL A 89 -10.93 -16.72 -13.53
C VAL A 89 -12.21 -15.91 -13.31
N THR A 90 -12.08 -14.70 -12.78
CA THR A 90 -13.21 -13.79 -12.54
C THR A 90 -13.91 -13.39 -13.84
N MET A 91 -13.15 -12.98 -14.84
CA MET A 91 -13.66 -12.59 -16.16
C MET A 91 -14.24 -13.80 -16.90
N ASP A 92 -13.58 -14.95 -16.85
CA ASP A 92 -14.06 -16.18 -17.48
C ASP A 92 -15.42 -16.62 -16.89
N ASN A 93 -15.57 -16.53 -15.56
CA ASN A 93 -16.84 -16.81 -14.89
C ASN A 93 -17.92 -15.78 -15.24
N PHE A 94 -17.58 -14.49 -15.34
CA PHE A 94 -18.50 -13.45 -15.79
C PHE A 94 -19.03 -13.74 -17.20
N PHE A 95 -18.16 -14.06 -18.16
CA PHE A 95 -18.58 -14.34 -19.53
C PHE A 95 -19.42 -15.63 -19.65
N LYS A 96 -19.10 -16.66 -18.86
CA LYS A 96 -19.92 -17.88 -18.77
C LYS A 96 -21.33 -17.57 -18.26
N LEU A 97 -21.44 -16.79 -17.18
CA LEU A 97 -22.73 -16.39 -16.62
C LEU A 97 -23.51 -15.49 -17.59
N LEU A 98 -22.84 -14.53 -18.22
CA LEU A 98 -23.44 -13.65 -19.22
C LEU A 98 -24.00 -14.47 -20.40
N TYR A 99 -23.24 -15.45 -20.89
CA TYR A 99 -23.69 -16.30 -21.98
C TYR A 99 -24.93 -17.12 -21.60
N GLN A 100 -24.97 -17.71 -20.40
CA GLN A 100 -26.16 -18.41 -19.91
C GLN A 100 -27.40 -17.53 -19.91
N ARG A 101 -27.28 -16.29 -19.40
CA ARG A 101 -28.41 -15.35 -19.35
C ARG A 101 -28.83 -14.88 -20.73
N MET A 102 -27.89 -14.54 -21.60
CA MET A 102 -28.21 -14.17 -22.98
C MET A 102 -28.88 -15.33 -23.73
N PHE A 103 -28.40 -16.56 -23.56
CA PHE A 103 -29.00 -17.73 -24.18
C PHE A 103 -30.46 -17.93 -23.75
N THR A 104 -30.77 -17.72 -22.47
CA THR A 104 -32.16 -17.77 -21.98
C THR A 104 -33.02 -16.63 -22.50
N VAL A 105 -32.45 -15.42 -22.62
CA VAL A 105 -33.16 -14.23 -23.09
C VAL A 105 -33.44 -14.28 -24.59
N PHE A 106 -32.56 -14.89 -25.40
CA PHE A 106 -32.81 -15.05 -26.84
C PHE A 106 -33.78 -16.19 -27.16
N ASN A 107 -33.89 -17.18 -26.28
CA ASN A 107 -34.70 -18.39 -26.51
C ASN A 107 -35.86 -18.48 -25.51
N VAL A 108 -36.58 -17.37 -25.30
CA VAL A 108 -37.68 -17.26 -24.32
C VAL A 108 -38.78 -18.31 -24.51
N GLN A 109 -38.97 -18.79 -25.74
CA GLN A 109 -39.96 -19.81 -26.10
C GLN A 109 -39.68 -21.18 -25.44
N TYR A 110 -38.45 -21.42 -24.97
CA TYR A 110 -38.01 -22.68 -24.40
C TYR A 110 -37.71 -22.54 -22.91
N THR A 111 -37.91 -23.62 -22.16
CA THR A 111 -37.48 -23.71 -20.76
C THR A 111 -36.20 -24.55 -20.67
N PHE A 112 -35.20 -24.02 -19.97
CA PHE A 112 -33.90 -24.66 -19.83
C PHE A 112 -33.65 -25.05 -18.38
N ASN A 113 -33.27 -26.31 -18.15
CA ASN A 113 -32.83 -26.77 -16.84
C ASN A 113 -31.35 -26.42 -16.60
N ALA A 114 -30.91 -26.47 -15.34
CA ALA A 114 -29.53 -26.14 -14.96
C ALA A 114 -28.48 -27.04 -15.64
N ARG A 115 -28.82 -28.31 -15.91
CA ARG A 115 -27.91 -29.25 -16.60
C ARG A 115 -27.69 -28.83 -18.05
N TYR A 116 -28.74 -28.39 -18.73
CA TYR A 116 -28.68 -27.89 -20.10
C TYR A 116 -27.86 -26.60 -20.18
N LEU A 117 -28.10 -25.63 -19.27
CA LEU A 117 -27.32 -24.38 -19.24
C LEU A 117 -25.83 -24.59 -18.95
N ARG A 118 -25.49 -25.63 -18.18
CA ARG A 118 -24.09 -26.05 -17.98
C ARG A 118 -23.48 -26.66 -19.24
N CYS A 119 -24.26 -27.43 -20.01
CA CYS A 119 -23.85 -27.93 -21.33
C CYS A 119 -23.60 -26.77 -22.30
N VAL A 120 -24.52 -25.79 -22.34
CA VAL A 120 -24.37 -24.58 -23.16
C VAL A 120 -23.06 -23.85 -22.84
N THR A 121 -22.72 -23.66 -21.57
CA THR A 121 -21.43 -23.05 -21.19
C THR A 121 -20.21 -23.88 -21.58
N HIS A 122 -20.33 -25.20 -21.66
CA HIS A 122 -19.21 -26.05 -22.08
C HIS A 122 -18.86 -25.85 -23.57
N HIS A 123 -19.87 -25.61 -24.41
CA HIS A 123 -19.68 -25.32 -25.82
C HIS A 123 -19.29 -23.87 -26.12
N MET A 124 -19.28 -22.99 -25.11
CA MET A 124 -18.99 -21.56 -25.29
C MET A 124 -17.59 -21.31 -25.90
N GLU A 125 -16.58 -22.09 -25.50
CA GLU A 125 -15.20 -21.91 -25.98
C GLU A 125 -15.04 -22.21 -27.47
N GLN A 126 -15.78 -23.20 -27.97
CA GLN A 126 -15.77 -23.58 -29.38
C GLN A 126 -16.62 -22.63 -30.23
N LEU A 127 -17.80 -22.24 -29.73
CA LEU A 127 -18.76 -21.42 -30.48
C LEU A 127 -18.41 -19.94 -30.49
N LYS A 128 -17.61 -19.45 -29.53
CA LYS A 128 -17.21 -18.04 -29.38
C LYS A 128 -18.37 -17.06 -29.65
N PRO A 129 -19.47 -17.10 -28.88
CA PRO A 129 -20.65 -16.26 -29.11
C PRO A 129 -20.38 -14.75 -29.04
N PHE A 130 -19.29 -14.36 -28.38
CA PHE A 130 -18.81 -12.97 -28.26
C PHE A 130 -17.55 -12.71 -29.11
N GLY A 131 -17.20 -13.63 -30.01
CA GLY A 131 -15.97 -13.57 -30.80
C GLY A 131 -14.72 -13.49 -29.92
N GLU A 132 -13.81 -12.59 -30.28
CA GLU A 132 -12.54 -12.37 -29.55
C GLU A 132 -12.67 -11.37 -28.37
N VAL A 133 -13.88 -10.84 -28.12
CA VAL A 133 -14.11 -9.83 -27.07
C VAL A 133 -13.73 -10.34 -25.68
N PRO A 134 -14.15 -11.55 -25.23
CA PRO A 134 -13.81 -12.04 -23.90
C PRO A 134 -12.31 -12.11 -23.66
N LYS A 135 -11.56 -12.65 -24.63
CA LYS A 135 -10.11 -12.80 -24.55
C LYS A 135 -9.39 -11.45 -24.52
N LYS A 136 -9.74 -10.54 -25.43
CA LYS A 136 -9.13 -9.22 -25.52
C LYS A 136 -9.43 -8.37 -24.29
N LEU A 137 -10.69 -8.32 -23.86
CA LEU A 137 -11.11 -7.52 -22.71
C LEU A 137 -10.48 -8.05 -21.42
N THR A 138 -10.48 -9.37 -21.21
CA THR A 138 -9.84 -9.98 -20.03
C THR A 138 -8.37 -9.64 -19.96
N THR A 139 -7.64 -9.75 -21.08
CA THR A 139 -6.22 -9.42 -21.14
C THR A 139 -5.96 -7.94 -20.82
N GLN A 140 -6.77 -7.02 -21.36
CA GLN A 140 -6.64 -5.59 -21.12
C GLN A 140 -6.96 -5.19 -19.68
N ILE A 141 -8.02 -5.76 -19.10
CA ILE A 141 -8.39 -5.55 -17.69
C ILE A 141 -7.30 -6.11 -16.79
N LYS A 142 -6.85 -7.34 -17.02
CA LYS A 142 -5.77 -7.97 -16.23
C LYS A 142 -4.51 -7.10 -16.23
N ARG A 143 -4.03 -6.71 -17.41
CA ARG A 143 -2.81 -5.87 -17.52
C ARG A 143 -2.96 -4.52 -16.83
N SER A 144 -4.08 -3.84 -17.02
CA SER A 144 -4.29 -2.49 -16.45
C SER A 144 -4.44 -2.54 -14.92
N PHE A 145 -5.24 -3.47 -14.39
CA PHE A 145 -5.47 -3.60 -12.95
C PHE A 145 -4.21 -4.10 -12.21
N VAL A 146 -3.51 -5.09 -12.75
CA VAL A 146 -2.24 -5.59 -12.16
C VAL A 146 -1.21 -4.47 -12.10
N ALA A 147 -1.02 -3.73 -13.20
CA ALA A 147 -0.05 -2.64 -13.24
C ALA A 147 -0.39 -1.52 -12.24
N LEU A 148 -1.65 -1.09 -12.20
CA LEU A 148 -2.07 -0.01 -11.31
C LEU A 148 -2.01 -0.41 -9.84
N ARG A 149 -2.47 -1.61 -9.49
CA ARG A 149 -2.39 -2.14 -8.13
C ARG A 149 -0.94 -2.27 -7.66
N THR A 150 -0.08 -2.86 -8.49
CA THR A 150 1.35 -3.01 -8.18
C THR A 150 2.02 -1.65 -8.00
N PHE A 151 1.65 -0.65 -8.81
CA PHE A 151 2.14 0.72 -8.67
C PHE A 151 1.68 1.36 -7.34
N ALA A 152 0.41 1.22 -6.97
CA ALA A 152 -0.11 1.71 -5.69
C ALA A 152 0.60 1.03 -4.49
N GLN A 153 0.78 -0.30 -4.55
CA GLN A 153 1.53 -1.04 -3.53
C GLN A 153 2.99 -0.63 -3.48
N GLY A 154 3.60 -0.30 -4.62
CA GLY A 154 4.93 0.31 -4.71
C GLY A 154 5.06 1.61 -3.92
N LEU A 155 4.08 2.50 -4.04
CA LEU A 155 4.03 3.73 -3.25
C LEU A 155 3.83 3.47 -1.75
N ALA A 156 3.00 2.48 -1.40
CA ALA A 156 2.78 2.09 -0.01
C ALA A 156 4.05 1.52 0.64
N ILE A 157 4.73 0.59 -0.03
CA ILE A 157 6.00 0.01 0.42
C ILE A 157 7.09 1.08 0.50
N GLY A 158 7.18 1.97 -0.49
CA GLY A 158 8.12 3.10 -0.45
C GLY A 158 7.92 3.99 0.78
N ARG A 159 6.67 4.32 1.12
CA ARG A 159 6.33 5.02 2.38
C ARG A 159 6.78 4.23 3.60
N ASP A 160 6.47 2.94 3.65
CA ASP A 160 6.71 2.11 4.84
C ASP A 160 8.20 1.90 5.09
N VAL A 161 9.00 1.73 4.03
CA VAL A 161 10.45 1.69 4.12
C VAL A 161 11.00 2.99 4.71
N VAL A 162 10.58 4.16 4.19
CA VAL A 162 11.04 5.46 4.74
C VAL A 162 10.65 5.59 6.23
N LYS A 163 9.46 5.14 6.62
CA LYS A 163 9.02 5.15 8.02
C LYS A 163 9.76 4.14 8.90
N ASN A 164 10.14 3.00 8.37
CA ASN A 164 10.84 1.95 9.11
C ASN A 164 12.31 2.29 9.30
N VAL A 165 12.96 2.91 8.32
CA VAL A 165 14.32 3.47 8.47
C VAL A 165 14.37 4.50 9.61
N LEU A 166 13.32 5.33 9.74
CA LEU A 166 13.17 6.25 10.88
C LEU A 166 13.05 5.53 12.24
N LYS A 167 12.45 4.34 12.28
CA LYS A 167 12.27 3.54 13.50
C LYS A 167 13.51 2.73 13.84
N ALA A 168 14.20 2.15 12.85
CA ALA A 168 15.42 1.38 13.05
C ALA A 168 16.50 2.24 13.74
N ASN A 169 16.67 3.50 13.29
CA ASN A 169 17.55 4.47 13.96
C ASN A 169 17.11 4.84 15.38
N ALA A 170 15.82 4.71 15.70
CA ALA A 170 15.31 4.89 17.06
C ALA A 170 15.48 3.64 17.95
N MET A 171 15.60 2.45 17.36
CA MET A 171 15.76 1.18 18.08
C MET A 171 17.21 0.96 18.54
N VAL A 172 18.18 1.43 17.75
CA VAL A 172 19.59 1.61 18.18
C VAL A 172 19.67 2.40 19.49
N LYS A 173 18.78 3.39 19.71
CA LYS A 173 18.70 4.16 20.96
C LYS A 173 18.27 3.36 22.19
N VAL A 174 17.49 2.29 22.00
CA VAL A 174 17.05 1.45 23.11
C VAL A 174 18.19 0.51 23.50
N GLY A 175 18.88 -0.08 22.52
CA GLY A 175 20.11 -0.86 22.75
C GLY A 175 21.18 -0.04 23.47
N GLU A 176 21.55 1.13 22.93
CA GLU A 176 22.58 2.00 23.53
C GLU A 176 22.16 2.59 24.89
N ARG A 177 20.86 2.83 25.14
CA ARG A 177 20.39 3.24 26.49
C ARG A 177 20.41 2.11 27.51
N LEU A 178 20.27 0.86 27.06
CA LEU A 178 20.29 -0.31 27.93
C LEU A 178 21.71 -0.74 28.33
N GLU A 179 22.76 -0.27 27.64
CA GLU A 179 24.16 -0.58 27.91
C GLU A 179 24.81 0.27 29.03
N ASN A 180 24.16 1.33 29.51
CA ASN A 180 24.59 2.01 30.73
C ASN A 180 24.16 1.17 31.95
N PRO A 181 25.01 0.97 32.98
CA PRO A 181 24.63 0.19 34.15
C PRO A 181 23.44 0.87 34.83
N PHE A 182 22.26 0.26 34.70
CA PHE A 182 21.08 0.71 35.41
C PHE A 182 21.37 0.65 36.89
N ASN A 183 21.09 1.75 37.58
CA ASN A 183 21.20 1.83 39.02
C ASN A 183 20.04 1.11 39.74
N ILE A 184 19.54 0.01 39.16
CA ILE A 184 18.38 -0.73 39.65
C ILE A 184 18.60 -1.14 41.11
N ASP A 185 19.81 -1.61 41.45
CA ASP A 185 20.12 -2.03 42.81
C ASP A 185 20.06 -0.89 43.85
N ASN A 186 20.44 0.35 43.48
CA ASN A 186 20.33 1.50 44.39
C ASN A 186 18.97 2.23 44.33
N VAL A 187 18.10 1.89 43.37
CA VAL A 187 16.75 2.48 43.25
C VAL A 187 15.70 1.63 43.97
N VAL A 188 15.90 0.31 44.03
CA VAL A 188 14.94 -0.63 44.65
C VAL A 188 14.78 -0.39 46.15
N GLN A 189 15.86 -0.17 46.89
CA GLN A 189 15.83 0.02 48.35
C GLN A 189 15.16 1.33 48.80
N PRO A 190 15.45 2.51 48.20
CA PRO A 190 14.74 3.75 48.51
C PRO A 190 13.24 3.69 48.18
N VAL A 191 12.87 3.03 47.07
CA VAL A 191 11.47 2.87 46.67
C VAL A 191 10.71 1.97 47.64
N PHE A 192 11.30 0.88 48.13
CA PHE A 192 10.67 0.04 49.15
C PHE A 192 10.63 0.71 50.53
N LYS A 193 11.56 1.61 50.85
CA LYS A 193 11.51 2.44 52.06
C LYS A 193 10.44 3.54 51.99
N GLY A 194 10.21 4.13 50.81
CA GLY A 194 9.21 5.20 50.60
C GLY A 194 7.80 4.71 50.32
N CYS A 195 7.65 3.61 49.58
CA CYS A 195 6.36 3.08 49.12
C CYS A 195 5.96 1.75 49.80
N GLY A 196 6.83 1.19 50.65
CA GLY A 196 6.64 -0.13 51.25
C GLY A 196 6.92 -1.28 50.27
N PRO A 197 7.23 -2.50 50.75
CA PRO A 197 7.41 -3.66 49.88
C PRO A 197 6.06 -4.05 49.25
N PRO A 198 6.01 -4.39 47.94
CA PRO A 198 4.78 -4.76 47.27
C PRO A 198 4.21 -6.07 47.83
N ARG A 199 2.88 -6.11 48.05
CA ARG A 199 2.18 -7.36 48.39
C ARG A 199 1.98 -8.20 47.14
N LEU A 200 2.40 -9.46 47.18
CA LEU A 200 2.14 -10.45 46.13
C LEU A 200 0.63 -10.69 45.99
N GLY A 201 0.04 -10.14 44.93
CA GLY A 201 -1.37 -10.26 44.61
C GLY A 201 -1.71 -11.56 43.88
N ARG A 202 -2.73 -12.28 44.37
CA ARG A 202 -3.42 -13.38 43.66
C ARG A 202 -4.06 -12.83 42.38
N LYS A 203 -3.81 -13.48 41.23
CA LYS A 203 -4.49 -13.18 39.96
C LYS A 203 -6.01 -13.34 40.11
N ARG A 204 -6.76 -12.25 39.93
CA ARG A 204 -8.21 -12.26 39.77
C ARG A 204 -8.55 -12.37 38.28
N ARG A 205 -9.35 -13.37 37.92
CA ARG A 205 -10.06 -13.40 36.63
C ARG A 205 -11.29 -12.51 36.77
N GLU A 206 -11.41 -11.49 35.94
CA GLU A 206 -12.65 -10.72 35.79
C GLU A 206 -13.10 -10.76 34.34
N ALA A 207 -14.28 -11.35 34.15
CA ALA A 207 -15.12 -11.18 32.98
C ALA A 207 -15.99 -9.94 33.21
N VAL A 208 -16.09 -9.05 32.22
CA VAL A 208 -17.20 -8.10 32.12
C VAL A 208 -17.66 -8.01 30.67
N ARG A 209 -18.96 -8.23 30.54
CA ARG A 209 -19.84 -8.18 29.38
C ARG A 209 -20.34 -6.74 29.23
N GLY A 210 -20.33 -6.20 28.01
CA GLY A 210 -20.89 -4.90 27.68
C GLY A 210 -21.29 -4.88 26.20
N GLU A 211 -22.60 -4.94 25.96
CA GLU A 211 -23.26 -4.89 24.65
C GLU A 211 -23.17 -3.47 24.05
N LEU A 212 -22.93 -3.38 22.74
CA LEU A 212 -23.13 -2.17 21.94
C LEU A 212 -24.11 -2.50 20.81
N THR A 213 -25.22 -1.76 20.80
CA THR A 213 -26.26 -1.81 19.77
C THR A 213 -25.83 -1.04 18.51
N PRO A 214 -26.35 -1.39 17.32
CA PRO A 214 -25.96 -0.79 16.05
C PRO A 214 -26.99 0.25 15.55
N GLU A 215 -26.55 1.49 15.32
CA GLU A 215 -27.35 2.52 14.62
C GLU A 215 -26.60 3.10 13.42
N PHE A 216 -27.01 2.60 12.26
CA PHE A 216 -27.31 3.27 10.99
C PHE A 216 -26.55 4.54 10.55
N LEU A 217 -25.89 4.37 9.40
CA LEU A 217 -25.46 5.38 8.44
C LEU A 217 -26.64 6.22 7.94
N ASP A 218 -26.51 7.56 7.97
CA ASP A 218 -27.31 8.48 7.15
C ASP A 218 -26.39 9.37 6.31
N PHE A 219 -26.23 9.01 5.03
CA PHE A 219 -25.65 9.88 4.00
C PHE A 219 -26.77 10.27 3.04
N ARG A 220 -27.51 11.32 3.41
CA ARG A 220 -28.42 11.98 2.47
C ARG A 220 -27.64 12.81 1.46
N SER A 221 -27.60 12.26 0.25
CA SER A 221 -27.41 12.97 -1.00
C SER A 221 -28.43 14.10 -1.14
N ASN A 222 -27.97 15.28 -1.57
CA ASN A 222 -28.83 16.19 -2.30
C ASN A 222 -28.12 16.63 -3.57
N ASP A 223 -28.86 16.41 -4.65
CA ASP A 223 -28.51 16.41 -6.05
C ASP A 223 -28.50 17.86 -6.60
N ARG A 224 -27.58 18.17 -7.54
CA ARG A 224 -27.92 18.70 -8.88
C ARG A 224 -26.71 19.32 -9.62
N GLN A 225 -26.66 18.90 -10.89
CA GLN A 225 -26.15 19.56 -12.11
C GLN A 225 -24.73 19.24 -12.64
N ASP A 226 -24.75 19.03 -13.98
CA ASP A 226 -23.68 19.02 -14.98
C ASP A 226 -22.90 17.74 -15.32
N LYS A 227 -23.61 16.67 -15.71
CA LYS A 227 -23.03 15.47 -16.35
C LYS A 227 -23.07 15.49 -17.89
N LYS A 228 -22.41 16.47 -18.51
CA LYS A 228 -22.03 16.34 -19.95
C LYS A 228 -20.58 16.74 -20.27
N ARG A 229 -19.79 17.18 -19.28
CA ARG A 229 -18.38 17.57 -19.47
C ARG A 229 -17.34 16.57 -18.95
N ASP A 230 -17.74 15.50 -18.24
CA ASP A 230 -16.80 14.77 -17.37
C ASP A 230 -16.05 13.56 -17.95
N ARG A 231 -16.39 13.09 -19.16
CA ARG A 231 -15.72 11.90 -19.72
C ARG A 231 -14.26 12.16 -20.11
N ASP A 232 -13.93 13.38 -20.54
CA ASP A 232 -12.56 13.75 -20.88
C ASP A 232 -11.74 14.23 -19.67
N THR A 233 -12.37 14.84 -18.65
CA THR A 233 -11.67 15.33 -17.44
C THR A 233 -11.18 14.21 -16.52
N ASP A 234 -11.91 13.08 -16.40
CA ASP A 234 -11.53 11.99 -15.49
C ASP A 234 -10.41 11.08 -16.06
N ILE A 235 -10.36 10.82 -17.37
CA ILE A 235 -9.23 10.09 -18.01
C ILE A 235 -7.97 10.95 -18.02
N VAL A 236 -8.13 12.26 -18.25
CA VAL A 236 -7.07 13.26 -18.07
C VAL A 236 -6.61 13.32 -16.60
N SER A 237 -7.50 13.01 -15.63
CA SER A 237 -7.16 12.99 -14.21
C SER A 237 -6.19 11.85 -13.84
N VAL A 238 -6.43 10.59 -14.21
CA VAL A 238 -5.51 9.48 -13.86
C VAL A 238 -4.12 9.73 -14.44
N SER A 239 -4.06 10.06 -15.73
CA SER A 239 -2.79 10.31 -16.44
C SER A 239 -2.01 11.47 -15.83
N ARG A 240 -2.71 12.56 -15.45
CA ARG A 240 -2.11 13.69 -14.73
C ARG A 240 -1.54 13.28 -13.38
N HIS A 241 -2.30 12.52 -12.58
CA HIS A 241 -1.83 12.07 -11.27
C HIS A 241 -0.62 11.14 -11.40
N VAL A 242 -0.63 10.21 -12.35
CA VAL A 242 0.52 9.34 -12.64
C VAL A 242 1.74 10.16 -13.07
N HIS A 243 1.55 11.17 -13.91
CA HIS A 243 2.64 12.07 -14.33
C HIS A 243 3.21 12.87 -13.16
N GLU A 244 2.36 13.43 -12.30
CA GLU A 244 2.80 14.11 -11.08
C GLU A 244 3.59 13.18 -10.14
N ILE A 245 3.13 11.94 -9.96
CA ILE A 245 3.83 10.94 -9.16
C ILE A 245 5.20 10.64 -9.77
N LYS A 246 5.26 10.39 -11.08
CA LYS A 246 6.52 10.15 -11.80
C LYS A 246 7.52 11.29 -11.61
N THR A 247 7.08 12.54 -11.76
CA THR A 247 7.94 13.72 -11.58
C THR A 247 8.45 13.82 -10.14
N LYS A 248 7.57 13.59 -9.15
CA LYS A 248 7.96 13.65 -7.74
C LYS A 248 8.92 12.52 -7.35
N ILE A 249 8.71 11.30 -7.84
CA ILE A 249 9.62 10.16 -7.63
C ILE A 249 10.98 10.45 -8.27
N ARG A 250 11.00 10.98 -9.49
CA ARG A 250 12.23 11.36 -10.19
C ARG A 250 13.04 12.39 -9.39
N ASN A 251 12.38 13.39 -8.83
CA ASN A 251 13.04 14.41 -8.01
C ASN A 251 13.55 13.87 -6.66
N SER A 252 13.03 12.73 -6.19
CA SER A 252 13.50 12.05 -4.98
C SER A 252 14.53 10.95 -5.23
N ARG A 253 14.97 10.73 -6.48
CA ARG A 253 15.86 9.61 -6.84
C ARG A 253 17.17 9.62 -6.05
N ASP A 254 17.79 10.80 -5.98
CA ASP A 254 19.10 10.99 -5.35
C ASP A 254 18.97 11.38 -3.86
N PHE A 255 17.77 11.21 -3.27
CA PHE A 255 17.48 11.63 -1.91
C PHE A 255 18.43 11.02 -0.86
N TRP A 256 18.72 9.72 -0.95
CA TRP A 256 19.58 9.03 0.03
C TRP A 256 21.06 9.41 -0.12
N SER A 257 21.54 9.65 -1.35
CA SER A 257 22.90 10.11 -1.60
C SER A 257 23.11 11.58 -1.20
N GLU A 258 22.08 12.40 -1.33
CA GLU A 258 22.09 13.82 -0.92
C GLU A 258 21.75 14.01 0.57
N LEU A 259 21.49 12.94 1.31
CA LEU A 259 21.10 13.06 2.72
C LEU A 259 22.22 13.67 3.58
N PRO A 260 23.49 13.24 3.49
CA PRO A 260 24.57 13.84 4.28
C PRO A 260 24.75 15.34 3.97
N THR A 261 24.72 15.72 2.69
CA THR A 261 24.87 17.12 2.28
C THR A 261 23.70 17.98 2.75
N LYS A 262 22.46 17.46 2.75
CA LYS A 262 21.28 18.15 3.31
C LYS A 262 21.34 18.29 4.82
N MET A 263 21.91 17.31 5.54
CA MET A 263 22.08 17.39 6.99
C MET A 263 23.20 18.36 7.40
N CYS A 264 24.23 18.53 6.57
CA CYS A 264 25.34 19.43 6.82
C CYS A 264 25.12 20.87 6.31
N ARG A 265 24.04 21.14 5.56
CA ARG A 265 23.80 22.45 4.92
C ARG A 265 23.76 23.62 5.92
N ASP A 266 23.22 23.42 7.12
CA ASP A 266 23.17 24.48 8.14
C ASP A 266 24.55 24.76 8.77
N ALA A 267 25.51 23.85 8.60
CA ALA A 267 26.92 24.01 9.02
C ALA A 267 27.83 24.49 7.88
N ASP A 268 27.30 24.59 6.66
CA ASP A 268 27.99 25.03 5.45
C ASP A 268 27.85 26.56 5.33
N GLU A 269 28.47 27.30 6.27
CA GLU A 269 28.76 28.71 6.02
C GLU A 269 29.86 28.78 4.96
N GLU A 270 29.47 28.97 3.70
CA GLU A 270 30.39 29.16 2.58
C GLU A 270 31.40 30.27 2.92
N GLY A 271 32.68 29.90 3.05
CA GLY A 271 33.78 30.85 3.17
C GLY A 271 34.48 30.94 4.53
N VAL A 272 34.24 30.05 5.50
CA VAL A 272 35.00 30.06 6.76
C VAL A 272 36.40 29.41 6.58
N PRO A 273 37.51 30.18 6.64
CA PRO A 273 38.86 29.65 6.38
C PRO A 273 39.43 28.74 7.50
N ARG A 274 38.69 28.54 8.59
CA ARG A 274 39.08 27.73 9.76
C ARG A 274 37.90 26.86 10.22
N CYS A 275 37.75 25.67 9.64
CA CYS A 275 36.79 24.68 10.12
C CYS A 275 37.46 23.68 11.08
N TRP A 276 36.67 23.05 11.95
CA TRP A 276 37.15 22.01 12.85
C TRP A 276 37.31 20.69 12.10
N THR A 277 38.53 20.15 12.02
CA THR A 277 38.83 18.91 11.29
C THR A 277 38.69 17.64 12.14
N GLY A 278 38.19 17.75 13.38
CA GLY A 278 38.15 16.66 14.36
C GLY A 278 39.27 16.68 15.39
N THR A 279 40.38 17.36 15.08
CA THR A 279 41.57 17.46 15.96
C THR A 279 42.10 18.89 16.12
N LYS A 280 41.99 19.71 15.07
CA LYS A 280 42.44 21.11 15.06
C LYS A 280 41.56 21.98 14.17
N LEU A 281 41.70 23.29 14.30
CA LEU A 281 41.15 24.23 13.32
C LEU A 281 42.10 24.28 12.11
N GLY A 282 41.56 24.10 10.91
CA GLY A 282 42.35 24.09 9.69
C GLY A 282 41.51 23.82 8.45
N LYS A 283 42.17 23.48 7.34
CA LYS A 283 41.49 22.97 6.14
C LYS A 283 41.35 21.45 6.27
N TYR A 284 40.20 20.92 5.86
CA TYR A 284 39.97 19.48 5.84
C TYR A 284 40.76 18.84 4.69
N GLU A 285 41.82 18.09 5.01
CA GLU A 285 42.57 17.29 4.03
C GLU A 285 41.95 15.90 3.94
N ALA A 286 41.26 15.63 2.82
CA ALA A 286 40.55 14.37 2.58
C ALA A 286 41.48 13.13 2.50
N SER A 287 42.81 13.31 2.50
CA SER A 287 43.82 12.26 2.44
C SER A 287 43.95 11.45 3.73
N THR A 288 43.57 12.00 4.89
CA THR A 288 43.31 11.22 6.10
C THR A 288 41.85 10.81 6.09
N GLY A 289 41.47 9.99 5.10
CA GLY A 289 40.15 9.41 5.06
C GLY A 289 39.89 8.73 6.41
N LEU A 290 38.73 9.00 7.01
CA LEU A 290 38.11 8.02 7.88
C LEU A 290 38.24 6.69 7.12
N ASN A 291 38.94 5.74 7.70
CA ASN A 291 39.14 4.44 7.10
C ASN A 291 37.79 3.71 7.18
N ILE A 292 36.81 4.13 6.38
CA ILE A 292 35.52 3.48 6.17
C ILE A 292 35.76 2.25 5.28
N SER A 293 36.83 1.49 5.56
CA SER A 293 37.10 0.20 4.93
C SER A 293 36.39 -0.93 5.67
N GLU A 294 35.78 -0.66 6.83
CA GLU A 294 34.71 -1.51 7.32
C GLU A 294 33.46 -1.22 6.49
N PRO A 295 32.90 -2.23 5.79
CA PRO A 295 31.63 -2.05 5.14
C PRO A 295 30.64 -1.55 6.19
N PRO A 296 29.76 -0.59 5.85
CA PRO A 296 28.74 -0.14 6.80
C PRO A 296 28.01 -1.37 7.31
N HIS A 297 28.12 -1.67 8.61
CA HIS A 297 27.34 -2.74 9.23
C HIS A 297 25.88 -2.31 9.14
N HIS A 298 25.19 -2.76 8.09
CA HIS A 298 23.75 -2.62 7.99
C HIS A 298 23.14 -3.40 9.15
N SER A 299 22.21 -2.77 9.87
CA SER A 299 21.43 -3.50 10.86
C SER A 299 20.51 -4.48 10.14
N SER A 300 20.13 -5.59 10.79
CA SER A 300 19.19 -6.57 10.23
C SER A 300 17.88 -5.92 9.74
N GLU A 301 17.45 -4.85 10.40
CA GLU A 301 16.25 -4.09 10.05
C GLU A 301 16.42 -3.30 8.75
N MET A 302 17.63 -2.80 8.46
CA MET A 302 17.93 -2.10 7.21
C MET A 302 17.99 -3.08 6.03
N ASP A 303 18.59 -4.26 6.22
CA ASP A 303 18.62 -5.32 5.20
C ASP A 303 17.21 -5.81 4.85
N GLU A 304 16.33 -5.92 5.85
CA GLU A 304 14.91 -6.20 5.63
C GLU A 304 14.27 -5.15 4.70
N GLN A 305 14.50 -3.86 4.96
CA GLN A 305 13.93 -2.80 4.11
C GLN A 305 14.51 -2.82 2.68
N ILE A 306 15.79 -3.13 2.52
CA ILE A 306 16.43 -3.30 1.20
C ILE A 306 15.79 -4.46 0.44
N MET A 307 15.56 -5.59 1.11
CA MET A 307 14.89 -6.75 0.52
C MET A 307 13.47 -6.40 0.09
N ARG A 308 12.71 -5.67 0.91
CA ARG A 308 11.36 -5.20 0.55
C ARG A 308 11.38 -4.34 -0.72
N ILE A 309 12.34 -3.42 -0.87
CA ILE A 309 12.51 -2.61 -2.10
C ILE A 309 12.85 -3.49 -3.32
N LYS A 310 13.74 -4.48 -3.16
CA LYS A 310 14.11 -5.39 -4.26
C LYS A 310 12.91 -6.21 -4.73
N VAL A 311 12.13 -6.76 -3.80
CA VAL A 311 10.93 -7.55 -4.09
C VAL A 311 9.90 -6.71 -4.85
N ILE A 312 9.59 -5.51 -4.39
CA ILE A 312 8.61 -4.66 -5.07
C ILE A 312 9.09 -4.18 -6.45
N THR A 313 10.39 -3.96 -6.61
CA THR A 313 10.98 -3.60 -7.91
C THR A 313 10.80 -4.71 -8.93
N ASN A 314 11.04 -5.97 -8.53
CA ASN A 314 10.79 -7.13 -9.39
C ASN A 314 9.31 -7.27 -9.73
N LYS A 315 8.41 -7.09 -8.76
CA LYS A 315 6.96 -7.13 -9.01
C LYS A 315 6.51 -6.04 -9.98
N LEU A 316 7.04 -4.82 -9.86
CA LEU A 316 6.78 -3.72 -10.81
C LEU A 316 7.27 -4.05 -12.22
N LEU A 317 8.43 -4.70 -12.33
CA LEU A 317 8.97 -5.15 -13.62
C LEU A 317 8.09 -6.24 -14.23
N ASP A 318 7.66 -7.22 -13.44
CA ASP A 318 6.74 -8.28 -13.90
C ASP A 318 5.39 -7.70 -14.34
N ALA A 319 4.84 -6.73 -13.59
CA ALA A 319 3.64 -6.01 -13.97
C ALA A 319 3.79 -5.24 -15.29
N TYR A 320 4.95 -4.61 -15.50
CA TYR A 320 5.27 -3.90 -16.75
C TYR A 320 5.36 -4.85 -17.94
N LEU A 321 5.95 -6.04 -17.76
CA LEU A 321 6.02 -7.09 -18.78
C LEU A 321 4.68 -7.81 -19.00
N GLY A 322 3.68 -7.56 -18.16
CA GLY A 322 2.36 -8.21 -18.22
C GLY A 322 2.38 -9.66 -17.76
N LYS A 323 3.33 -10.04 -16.90
CA LYS A 323 3.39 -11.33 -16.22
C LYS A 323 2.45 -11.34 -15.00
N ASP A 324 2.15 -12.53 -14.52
CA ASP A 324 1.37 -12.70 -13.29
C ASP A 324 2.17 -12.26 -12.07
N VAL A 325 1.62 -11.30 -11.32
CA VAL A 325 2.22 -10.77 -10.10
C VAL A 325 1.45 -11.35 -8.92
N SER A 326 2.03 -12.34 -8.25
CA SER A 326 1.48 -12.89 -7.02
C SER A 326 1.84 -12.01 -5.84
N TRP A 327 0.91 -11.84 -4.90
CA TRP A 327 1.15 -11.18 -3.62
C TRP A 327 0.95 -12.23 -2.53
N ILE A 328 2.00 -12.49 -1.75
CA ILE A 328 1.87 -13.22 -0.49
C ILE A 328 1.68 -12.12 0.53
N ASP A 329 0.45 -11.94 1.03
CA ASP A 329 0.19 -10.94 2.06
C ASP A 329 0.96 -11.34 3.33
N GLU A 330 1.97 -10.55 3.71
CA GLU A 330 2.54 -10.53 5.05
C GLU A 330 1.49 -9.97 6.03
N GLY A 331 0.50 -10.78 6.43
CA GLY A 331 -0.51 -10.28 7.37
C GLY A 331 -1.81 -11.06 7.52
N LYS A 332 -1.90 -12.32 7.10
CA LYS A 332 -2.98 -13.19 7.56
C LYS A 332 -2.38 -14.47 8.11
N ASP A 333 -2.51 -14.63 9.42
CA ASP A 333 -2.34 -15.91 10.10
C ASP A 333 -3.00 -17.01 9.27
N VAL A 334 -2.18 -17.93 8.78
CA VAL A 334 -2.64 -19.25 8.35
C VAL A 334 -2.97 -20.02 9.63
N ALA A 335 -4.00 -19.56 10.35
CA ALA A 335 -4.66 -20.34 11.37
C ALA A 335 -5.71 -21.19 10.65
N SER A 336 -5.57 -22.51 10.78
CA SER A 336 -6.48 -23.58 10.37
C SER A 336 -6.29 -24.24 9.00
N HIS A 337 -5.08 -24.75 8.74
CA HIS A 337 -4.98 -26.08 8.14
C HIS A 337 -4.02 -26.96 8.94
N THR A 338 -4.54 -27.55 10.02
CA THR A 338 -4.02 -28.79 10.59
C THR A 338 -5.19 -29.67 10.96
N LEU A 339 -5.46 -30.62 10.05
CA LEU A 339 -5.73 -32.04 10.31
C LEU A 339 -6.53 -32.37 11.57
N LYS A 340 -7.74 -32.91 11.37
CA LYS A 340 -8.25 -33.98 12.23
C LYS A 340 -8.35 -35.27 11.42
N PRO A 341 -8.03 -36.42 12.04
CA PRO A 341 -8.00 -37.73 11.40
C PRO A 341 -9.37 -38.22 10.94
#